data_AF-A0A151AR16-F1
#
_entry.id   AF-A0A151AR16-F1
#
_cell.length_a   1.000
_cell.length_b   1.000
_cell.length_c   1.000
_cell.angle_alpha   90.00
_cell.angle_beta   90.00
_cell.angle_gamma   90.00
#
_symmetry.space_group_name_H-M   'P 1'
#
loop_
_entity.id
_entity.type
_entity.pdbx_description
1 polymer ?
#
loop_
_entity_poly.entity_id
_entity_poly.type
_entity_poly.pdbx_seq_one_letter_code
_entity_poly.pdbx_strand_id
1 'polypeptide(L)'
;MTNNEIKLQLKELMLLQLKVFGVLLNLLEEQHLYIVKNDVFNMEAVVEKIQKCNQQIASLELRRRDITKGLLENKTFGKLIEEMKDKELENSFKKIRGLLHEIQLQKDTNELLIKQGLSFTNRMLLILNPDRQAKTYNGYGKIIR
;
A
#
# COMPACT_ATOMS: atom_id res chain seq x y z
N MET A 1 7.51 -5.89 -33.04
CA MET A 1 6.37 -5.01 -32.71
C MET A 1 6.55 -3.67 -33.39
N THR A 2 5.51 -3.15 -34.01
CA THR A 2 5.53 -1.77 -34.53
C THR A 2 5.31 -0.77 -33.38
N ASN A 3 5.73 0.49 -33.55
CA ASN A 3 5.58 1.52 -32.51
C ASN A 3 4.10 1.75 -32.13
N ASN A 4 3.17 1.62 -33.09
CA ASN A 4 1.73 1.70 -32.84
C ASN A 4 1.20 0.53 -31.99
N GLU A 5 1.74 -0.67 -32.17
CA GLU A 5 1.34 -1.87 -31.42
C GLU A 5 1.76 -1.78 -29.94
N ILE A 6 2.95 -1.23 -29.67
CA ILE A 6 3.44 -0.96 -28.31
C ILE A 6 2.53 0.06 -27.61
N LYS A 7 2.16 1.14 -28.30
CA LYS A 7 1.25 2.16 -27.76
C LYS A 7 -0.11 1.57 -27.38
N LEU A 8 -0.69 0.74 -28.24
CA LEU A 8 -1.97 0.11 -27.97
C LEU A 8 -1.90 -0.80 -26.74
N GLN A 9 -0.89 -1.66 -26.67
CA GLN A 9 -0.70 -2.55 -25.52
C GLN A 9 -0.49 -1.80 -24.20
N LEU A 10 0.27 -0.69 -24.23
CA LEU A 10 0.45 0.16 -23.05
C LEU A 10 -0.85 0.83 -22.62
N LYS A 11 -1.68 1.29 -23.57
CA LYS A 11 -3.00 1.88 -23.25
C LYS A 11 -3.89 0.86 -22.54
N GLU A 12 -4.02 -0.34 -23.10
CA GLU A 12 -4.80 -1.42 -22.50
C GLU A 12 -4.29 -1.78 -21.10
N LEU A 13 -2.97 -1.94 -20.97
CA LEU A 13 -2.33 -2.24 -19.69
C LEU A 13 -2.61 -1.15 -18.65
N MET A 14 -2.45 0.12 -19.01
CA MET A 14 -2.66 1.24 -18.08
C MET A 14 -4.12 1.41 -17.68
N LEU A 15 -5.07 1.15 -18.58
CA LEU A 15 -6.49 1.09 -18.24
C LEU A 15 -6.79 -0.05 -17.25
N LEU A 16 -6.15 -1.21 -17.43
CA LEU A 16 -6.28 -2.33 -16.49
C LEU A 16 -5.64 -2.02 -15.14
N GLN A 17 -4.47 -1.37 -15.12
CA GLN A 17 -3.82 -0.89 -13.90
C GLN A 17 -4.72 0.08 -13.13
N LEU A 18 -5.35 1.05 -13.80
CA LEU A 18 -6.30 1.97 -13.17
C LEU A 18 -7.45 1.23 -12.47
N LYS A 19 -8.02 0.21 -13.12
CA LYS A 19 -9.09 -0.60 -12.52
C LYS A 19 -8.61 -1.34 -11.28
N VAL A 20 -7.48 -2.06 -11.38
CA VAL A 20 -6.96 -2.87 -10.26
C VAL A 20 -6.50 -1.99 -9.09
N PHE A 21 -5.88 -0.85 -9.36
CA PHE A 21 -5.53 0.12 -8.33
C PHE A 21 -6.78 0.72 -7.66
N GLY A 22 -7.85 0.98 -8.41
CA GLY A 22 -9.12 1.41 -7.83
C GLY A 22 -9.72 0.37 -6.89
N VAL A 23 -9.63 -0.92 -7.27
CA VAL A 23 -10.03 -2.03 -6.38
C VAL A 23 -9.17 -2.07 -5.12
N LEU A 24 -7.85 -1.91 -5.22
CA LEU A 24 -6.97 -1.87 -4.06
C LEU A 24 -7.32 -0.71 -3.12
N LEU A 25 -7.57 0.49 -3.65
CA LEU A 25 -7.97 1.64 -2.86
C LEU A 25 -9.26 1.35 -2.09
N ASN A 26 -10.30 0.84 -2.75
CA ASN A 26 -11.56 0.46 -2.10
C ASN A 26 -11.35 -0.59 -0.99
N LEU A 27 -10.48 -1.57 -1.21
CA LEU A 27 -10.17 -2.57 -0.17
C LEU A 27 -9.46 -1.94 1.04
N LEU A 28 -8.61 -0.94 0.83
CA LEU A 28 -7.97 -0.20 1.92
C LEU A 28 -8.97 0.71 2.65
N GLU A 29 -9.96 1.27 1.95
CA GLU A 29 -11.07 2.00 2.58
C GLU A 29 -11.99 1.07 3.39
N GLU A 30 -12.29 -0.13 2.88
CA GLU A 30 -12.98 -1.17 3.65
C GLU A 30 -12.20 -1.54 4.93
N GLN A 31 -10.88 -1.76 4.79
CA GLN A 31 -10.01 -2.02 5.94
C GLN A 31 -10.10 -0.89 6.97
N HIS A 32 -10.08 0.37 6.53
CA HIS A 32 -10.23 1.53 7.40
C HIS A 32 -11.53 1.47 8.22
N LEU A 33 -12.66 1.18 7.55
CA LEU A 33 -13.96 1.05 8.22
C LEU A 33 -13.95 -0.07 9.27
N TYR A 34 -13.31 -1.21 8.98
CA TYR A 34 -13.21 -2.30 9.95
C TYR A 34 -12.30 -1.95 11.13
N ILE A 35 -11.19 -1.23 10.90
CA ILE A 35 -10.30 -0.72 11.96
C ILE A 35 -11.09 0.19 12.91
N VAL A 36 -11.82 1.17 12.37
CA VAL A 36 -12.61 2.12 13.17
C VAL A 36 -13.71 1.42 13.97
N LYS A 37 -14.30 0.34 13.43
CA LYS A 37 -15.33 -0.46 14.12
C LYS A 37 -14.76 -1.50 15.09
N ASN A 38 -13.43 -1.67 15.15
CA ASN A 38 -12.77 -2.77 15.86
C ASN A 38 -13.26 -4.17 15.41
N ASP A 39 -13.60 -4.32 14.13
CA ASP A 39 -14.12 -5.56 13.57
C ASP A 39 -12.98 -6.47 13.09
N VAL A 40 -12.45 -7.26 14.03
CA VAL A 40 -11.26 -8.09 13.81
C VAL A 40 -11.49 -9.18 12.75
N PHE A 41 -12.69 -9.77 12.71
CA PHE A 41 -13.00 -10.83 11.75
C PHE A 41 -13.00 -10.30 10.31
N ASN A 42 -13.62 -9.14 10.07
CA ASN A 42 -13.61 -8.55 8.73
C ASN A 42 -12.25 -7.94 8.38
N MET A 43 -11.45 -7.51 9.37
CA MET A 43 -10.05 -7.15 9.15
C MET A 43 -9.22 -8.35 8.67
N GLU A 44 -9.44 -9.55 9.19
CA GLU A 44 -8.75 -10.76 8.71
C GLU A 44 -9.19 -11.11 7.28
N ALA A 45 -10.49 -11.09 7.01
CA ALA A 45 -11.03 -11.40 5.68
C ALA A 45 -10.56 -10.43 4.60
N VAL A 46 -10.40 -9.13 4.90
CA VAL A 46 -9.93 -8.14 3.91
C VAL A 46 -8.45 -8.31 3.57
N VAL A 47 -7.63 -8.87 4.47
CA VAL A 47 -6.21 -9.15 4.19
C VAL A 47 -6.06 -10.11 3.02
N GLU A 48 -6.83 -11.20 2.97
CA GLU A 48 -6.79 -12.14 1.84
C GLU A 48 -7.17 -11.48 0.51
N LYS A 49 -8.18 -10.60 0.53
CA LYS A 49 -8.61 -9.84 -0.66
C LYS A 49 -7.49 -8.92 -1.15
N ILE A 50 -6.85 -8.19 -0.23
CA ILE A 50 -5.71 -7.31 -0.53
C ILE A 50 -4.54 -8.13 -1.09
N GLN A 51 -4.22 -9.29 -0.52
CA GLN A 51 -3.16 -10.16 -1.03
C GLN A 51 -3.42 -10.62 -2.46
N LYS A 52 -4.64 -11.07 -2.77
CA LYS A 52 -5.04 -11.44 -4.13
C LYS A 52 -4.92 -10.25 -5.10
N CYS A 53 -5.37 -9.07 -4.68
CA CYS A 53 -5.23 -7.85 -5.47
C CYS A 53 -3.76 -7.51 -5.74
N ASN A 54 -2.88 -7.64 -4.74
CA ASN A 54 -1.45 -7.39 -4.89
C ASN A 54 -0.77 -8.37 -5.85
N GLN A 55 -1.19 -9.65 -5.87
CA GLN A 55 -0.71 -10.62 -6.85
C GLN A 55 -1.10 -10.23 -8.28
N GLN A 56 -2.33 -9.72 -8.48
CA GLN A 56 -2.76 -9.20 -9.78
C GLN A 56 -1.92 -7.98 -10.20
N ILE A 57 -1.67 -7.04 -9.29
CA ILE A 57 -0.79 -5.89 -9.54
C ILE A 57 0.61 -6.33 -9.94
N ALA A 58 1.20 -7.31 -9.24
CA ALA A 58 2.51 -7.84 -9.57
C ALA A 58 2.55 -8.43 -11.00
N SER A 59 1.51 -9.17 -11.40
CA SER A 59 1.42 -9.70 -12.76
C SER A 59 1.33 -8.60 -13.84
N LEU A 60 0.62 -7.50 -13.55
CA LEU A 60 0.52 -6.35 -14.45
C LEU A 60 1.84 -5.59 -14.55
N GLU A 61 2.58 -5.47 -13.43
CA GLU A 61 3.90 -4.84 -13.42
C GLU A 61 4.92 -5.66 -14.22
N LEU A 62 4.89 -6.99 -14.11
CA LEU A 62 5.73 -7.86 -14.95
C LEU A 62 5.39 -7.69 -16.43
N ARG A 63 4.11 -7.71 -16.79
CA ARG A 63 3.66 -7.45 -18.17
C ARG A 63 4.10 -6.07 -18.66
N ARG A 64 4.07 -5.03 -17.82
CA ARG A 64 4.59 -3.70 -18.15
C ARG A 64 6.08 -3.75 -18.47
N ARG A 65 6.86 -4.46 -17.65
CA ARG A 65 8.32 -4.61 -17.83
C ARG A 65 8.64 -5.34 -19.11
N ASP A 66 7.85 -6.35 -19.49
CA ASP A 66 8.03 -7.08 -20.73
C ASP A 66 7.77 -6.19 -21.95
N ILE A 67 6.66 -5.43 -21.95
CA ILE A 67 6.33 -4.49 -23.04
C ILE A 67 7.39 -3.39 -23.18
N THR A 68 7.95 -2.92 -22.05
CA THR A 68 8.91 -1.82 -22.01
C THR A 68 10.38 -2.27 -22.05
N LYS A 69 10.63 -3.57 -22.20
CA LYS A 69 11.98 -4.16 -22.25
C LYS A 69 12.75 -3.60 -23.44
N GLY A 70 13.97 -3.12 -23.20
CA GLY A 70 14.80 -2.47 -24.21
C GLY A 70 14.37 -1.04 -24.60
N LEU A 71 13.25 -0.55 -24.05
CA LEU A 71 12.81 0.84 -24.28
C LEU A 71 13.24 1.78 -23.15
N LEU A 72 13.73 1.27 -22.02
CA LEU A 72 14.00 2.07 -20.80
C LEU A 72 15.49 2.30 -20.51
N GLU A 73 16.40 1.92 -21.41
CA GLU A 73 17.85 1.82 -21.14
C GLU A 73 18.46 3.06 -20.44
N ASN A 74 18.02 4.28 -20.79
CA ASN A 74 18.50 5.52 -20.17
C ASN A 74 17.36 6.47 -19.73
N LYS A 75 16.12 5.97 -19.60
CA LYS A 75 14.96 6.82 -19.33
C LYS A 75 13.98 6.19 -18.36
N THR A 76 13.29 7.05 -17.61
CA THR A 76 12.21 6.63 -16.72
C THR A 76 10.97 6.29 -17.54
N PHE A 77 10.06 5.52 -16.95
CA PHE A 77 8.78 5.22 -17.59
C PHE A 77 7.98 6.50 -17.92
N GLY A 78 8.05 7.54 -17.08
CA GLY A 78 7.44 8.83 -17.38
C GLY A 78 8.01 9.49 -18.64
N LYS A 79 9.35 9.53 -18.78
CA LYS A 79 10.00 10.04 -19.99
C LYS A 79 9.64 9.23 -21.24
N LEU A 80 9.54 7.90 -21.11
CA LEU A 80 9.07 7.05 -22.21
C LEU A 80 7.66 7.44 -22.69
N ILE A 81 6.74 7.70 -21.76
CA ILE A 81 5.37 8.12 -22.09
C ILE A 81 5.35 9.50 -22.76
N GLU A 82 6.15 10.45 -22.28
CA GLU A 82 6.28 11.79 -22.89
C GLU A 82 6.83 11.72 -24.32
N GLU A 83 7.85 10.90 -24.56
CA GLU A 83 8.45 10.71 -25.90
C GLU A 83 7.49 10.05 -26.90
N MET A 84 6.52 9.27 -26.42
CA MET A 84 5.50 8.67 -27.27
C MET A 84 4.51 9.69 -27.84
N LYS A 85 4.46 10.92 -27.28
CA LYS A 85 3.61 12.05 -27.69
C LYS A 85 2.14 11.66 -27.87
N ASP A 86 1.64 10.80 -26.99
CA ASP A 86 0.26 10.31 -27.00
C ASP A 86 -0.49 10.85 -25.77
N LYS A 87 -1.45 11.74 -26.01
CA LYS A 87 -2.21 12.43 -24.96
C LYS A 87 -2.99 11.47 -24.05
N GLU A 88 -3.46 10.33 -24.58
CA GLU A 88 -4.23 9.37 -23.78
C GLU A 88 -3.32 8.60 -22.83
N LEU A 89 -2.14 8.21 -23.29
CA LEU A 89 -1.11 7.58 -22.45
C LEU A 89 -0.64 8.53 -21.35
N GLU A 90 -0.36 9.79 -21.68
CA GLU A 90 0.01 10.80 -20.69
C GLU A 90 -1.08 11.01 -19.64
N ASN A 91 -2.34 11.11 -20.07
CA ASN A 91 -3.47 11.26 -19.14
C ASN A 91 -3.63 10.03 -18.24
N SER A 92 -3.53 8.84 -18.81
CA SER A 92 -3.60 7.58 -18.07
C SER A 92 -2.45 7.47 -17.05
N PHE A 93 -1.25 7.91 -17.43
CA PHE A 93 -0.08 7.92 -16.54
C PHE A 93 -0.29 8.88 -15.36
N LYS A 94 -0.80 10.08 -15.62
CA LYS A 94 -1.14 11.05 -14.57
C LYS A 94 -2.18 10.50 -13.60
N LYS A 95 -3.26 9.88 -14.12
CA LYS A 95 -4.29 9.25 -13.29
C LYS A 95 -3.72 8.11 -12.43
N ILE A 96 -2.88 7.26 -13.00
CA ILE A 96 -2.21 6.18 -12.25
C ILE A 96 -1.36 6.77 -11.12
N ARG A 97 -0.57 7.81 -11.37
CA ARG A 97 0.25 8.45 -10.33
C ARG A 97 -0.60 9.05 -9.21
N GLY A 98 -1.71 9.71 -9.55
CA GLY A 98 -2.64 10.23 -8.55
C GLY A 98 -3.23 9.11 -7.68
N LEU A 99 -3.71 8.05 -8.32
CA LEU A 99 -4.29 6.91 -7.62
C LEU A 99 -3.27 6.16 -6.74
N LEU A 100 -2.01 6.03 -7.19
CA LEU A 100 -0.94 5.47 -6.36
C LEU A 100 -0.66 6.32 -5.12
N HIS A 101 -0.75 7.64 -5.23
CA HIS A 101 -0.60 8.55 -4.09
C HIS A 101 -1.76 8.39 -3.10
N GLU A 102 -3.00 8.28 -3.58
CA GLU A 102 -4.18 8.02 -2.74
C GLU A 102 -4.07 6.67 -2.00
N ILE A 103 -3.67 5.61 -2.71
CA ILE A 103 -3.41 4.29 -2.11
C ILE A 103 -2.36 4.37 -1.00
N GLN A 104 -1.25 5.09 -1.26
CA GLN A 104 -0.18 5.25 -0.28
C GLN A 104 -0.70 5.98 0.98
N LEU A 105 -1.43 7.08 0.80
CA LEU A 105 -2.02 7.84 1.91
C LEU A 105 -2.99 7.00 2.73
N GLN A 106 -3.89 6.26 2.08
CA GLN A 106 -4.87 5.41 2.74
C GLN A 106 -4.19 4.28 3.53
N LYS A 107 -3.19 3.63 2.93
CA LYS A 107 -2.40 2.60 3.58
C LYS A 107 -1.70 3.14 4.83
N ASP A 108 -1.02 4.27 4.72
CA ASP A 108 -0.28 4.87 5.83
C ASP A 108 -1.22 5.27 6.97
N THR A 109 -2.41 5.77 6.63
CA THR A 109 -3.47 6.08 7.60
C THR A 109 -3.94 4.83 8.34
N ASN A 110 -4.22 3.74 7.62
CA ASN A 110 -4.64 2.48 8.23
C ASN A 110 -3.55 1.90 9.15
N GLU A 111 -2.29 1.92 8.70
CA GLU A 111 -1.16 1.44 9.49
C GLU A 111 -0.99 2.25 10.78
N LEU A 112 -1.13 3.58 10.70
CA LEU A 112 -1.08 4.46 11.87
C LEU A 112 -2.18 4.13 12.88
N LEU A 113 -3.42 3.95 12.43
CA LEU A 113 -4.55 3.63 13.32
C LEU A 113 -4.35 2.28 14.02
N ILE A 114 -3.88 1.26 13.30
CA ILE A 114 -3.55 -0.03 13.90
C ILE A 114 -2.47 0.12 14.97
N LYS A 115 -1.40 0.85 14.67
CA LYS A 115 -0.31 1.11 15.63
C LYS A 115 -0.80 1.85 16.88
N GLN A 116 -1.69 2.83 16.72
CA GLN A 116 -2.31 3.54 17.83
C GLN A 116 -3.16 2.61 18.69
N GLY A 117 -3.98 1.76 18.07
CA GLY A 117 -4.78 0.75 18.77
C GLY A 117 -3.92 -0.20 19.60
N LEU A 118 -2.83 -0.72 19.03
CA LEU A 118 -1.88 -1.58 19.75
C LEU A 118 -1.20 -0.86 20.92
N SER A 119 -0.78 0.40 20.72
CA SER A 119 -0.19 1.22 21.79
C SER A 119 -1.15 1.41 22.96
N PHE A 120 -2.42 1.68 22.67
CA PHE A 120 -3.47 1.82 23.68
C PHE A 120 -3.70 0.49 24.42
N THR A 121 -3.86 -0.62 23.71
CA THR A 121 -4.03 -1.95 24.30
C THR A 121 -2.87 -2.32 25.21
N ASN A 122 -1.63 -2.06 24.80
CA ASN A 122 -0.45 -2.32 25.63
C ASN A 122 -0.45 -1.47 26.91
N ARG A 123 -0.84 -0.19 26.84
CA ARG A 123 -1.00 0.65 28.03
C ARG A 123 -2.08 0.11 28.97
N MET A 124 -3.21 -0.34 28.43
CA MET A 124 -4.28 -0.95 29.21
C MET A 124 -3.79 -2.22 29.93
N LEU A 125 -3.04 -3.08 29.24
CA LEU A 125 -2.44 -4.27 29.86
C LEU A 125 -1.49 -3.93 31.01
N LEU A 126 -0.65 -2.90 30.85
CA LEU A 126 0.24 -2.42 31.92
C LEU A 126 -0.53 -1.84 33.11
N ILE A 127 -1.69 -1.22 32.88
CA ILE A 127 -2.54 -0.70 33.96
C ILE A 127 -3.25 -1.85 34.69
N LEU A 128 -3.71 -2.88 33.96
CA LEU A 128 -4.37 -4.06 34.53
C LEU A 128 -3.40 -4.94 35.32
N ASN A 129 -2.20 -5.14 34.79
CA ASN A 129 -1.10 -5.88 35.40
C ASN A 129 0.06 -4.91 35.69
N PRO A 130 -0.09 -4.00 36.66
CA PRO A 130 1.00 -3.14 37.04
C PRO A 130 2.10 -4.02 37.62
N ASP A 131 3.35 -3.73 37.30
CA ASP A 131 4.46 -4.37 37.99
C ASP A 131 4.42 -3.94 39.46
N ARG A 132 4.00 -4.87 40.33
CA ARG A 132 3.82 -4.65 41.77
C ARG A 132 5.08 -4.99 42.56
N GLN A 133 6.19 -5.34 41.90
CA GLN A 133 7.45 -5.51 42.61
C GLN A 133 7.79 -4.18 43.28
N ALA A 134 7.86 -4.21 44.62
CA ALA A 134 8.38 -3.09 45.38
C ALA A 134 9.80 -2.83 44.84
N LYS A 135 10.05 -1.63 44.35
CA LYS A 135 11.41 -1.17 44.03
C LYS A 135 12.20 -1.10 45.33
N THR A 136 12.69 -2.24 45.79
CA THR A 136 13.50 -2.33 46.99
C THR A 136 14.88 -1.81 46.67
N TYR A 137 15.35 -0.89 47.49
CA TYR A 137 16.75 -0.51 47.50
C TYR A 137 17.59 -1.74 47.86
N ASN A 138 18.65 -2.01 47.10
CA ASN A 138 19.69 -2.91 47.59
C ASN A 138 20.40 -2.28 48.81
N GLY A 139 21.26 -3.05 49.51
CA GLY A 139 22.01 -2.58 50.68
C GLY A 139 22.93 -1.37 50.44
N TYR A 140 23.05 -0.90 49.19
CA TYR A 140 23.79 0.30 48.78
C TYR A 140 22.89 1.47 48.38
N GLY A 141 21.58 1.40 48.62
CA GLY A 141 20.64 2.47 48.27
C GLY A 141 20.38 2.60 46.77
N LYS A 142 20.71 1.61 45.94
CA LYS A 142 20.34 1.60 44.52
C LYS A 142 19.04 0.85 44.30
N ILE A 143 18.14 1.44 43.54
CA ILE A 143 16.90 0.79 43.09
C ILE A 143 17.28 -0.37 42.17
N ILE A 144 16.91 -1.59 42.57
CA ILE A 144 16.97 -2.75 41.68
C ILE A 144 15.78 -2.63 40.73
N ARG A 145 16.06 -2.60 39.43
CA ARG A 145 15.04 -2.64 38.36
C ARG A 145 14.71 -4.09 38.03
#